data_AF-A0A1X0QYP6-F1
#
_entry.id   AF-A0A1X0QYP6-F1
#
_cell.length_a   1.000
_cell.length_b   1.000
_cell.length_c   1.000
_cell.angle_alpha   90.00
_cell.angle_beta   90.00
_cell.angle_gamma   90.00
#
_symmetry.space_group_name_H-M   'P 1'
#
loop_
_entity.id
_entity.type
_entity.pdbx_description
1 polymer ?
#
loop_
_entity_poly.entity_id
_entity_poly.type
_entity_poly.pdbx_seq_one_letter_code
_entity_poly.pdbx_strand_id
1 'polypeptide(L)'
;MNIDEIIQVTEEFYRDLISDHDTNLGNLCSAHLRQFSCYNKFLSGIHNARILNEKQLKNPHYVEYLEAANEQMKSNQTVYDYLALPIQRIGRYTMYFKELLKHTADDHADLPGLHQALLKAEEIANMTEEAHTQALKIFSRLLLTIHACPESLINSHRRFLCYLDVAQLDIQTMKHLYPVTLFLFSDKIMVVRRPSYDTDGLDLCGLDQRLYEGSEKLDFCISRDTFSSGKLKFLGWISLADISLHEGPLGTFLILNISILTPVTDASFTLLCNNTGASPPSSDNTDEKTQKSLEAYFQQDHAHIFSLSPSGNFINKQYLHTVEKALSYFAYQFGKARNECRTAHEGRIDTTYCQWNRHHFFTNIYFMAQYDEVPNKSEIALFYTESNTIDVESILSNNDGSPNMVGFIVPHEKDNNYR
;
A
#
# COMPACT_ATOMS: atom_id res chain seq x y z
N MET A 1 6.12 7.41 -12.62
CA MET A 1 7.50 7.80 -12.26
C MET A 1 7.80 9.15 -12.89
N ASN A 2 8.81 9.87 -12.42
CA ASN A 2 9.19 11.21 -12.88
C ASN A 2 10.60 11.22 -13.50
N ILE A 3 10.84 10.32 -14.47
CA ILE A 3 12.16 10.22 -15.10
C ILE A 3 12.52 11.48 -15.89
N ASP A 4 11.54 12.13 -16.53
CA ASP A 4 11.75 13.37 -17.30
C ASP A 4 12.26 14.52 -16.42
N GLU A 5 11.76 14.59 -15.18
CA GLU A 5 12.22 15.57 -14.19
C GLU A 5 13.66 15.29 -13.73
N ILE A 6 14.04 14.01 -13.60
CA ILE A 6 15.43 13.61 -13.34
C ILE A 6 16.32 14.00 -14.51
N ILE A 7 15.88 13.74 -15.75
CA ILE A 7 16.64 14.09 -16.95
C ILE A 7 16.87 15.60 -16.98
N GLN A 8 15.82 16.41 -16.76
CA GLN A 8 15.94 17.86 -16.73
C GLN A 8 16.98 18.36 -15.73
N VAL A 9 16.89 17.96 -14.45
CA VAL A 9 17.84 18.45 -13.43
C VAL A 9 19.27 17.93 -13.67
N THR A 10 19.42 16.74 -14.27
CA THR A 10 20.74 16.17 -14.56
C THR A 10 21.39 16.78 -15.80
N GLU A 11 20.61 17.15 -16.81
CA GLU A 11 21.08 17.90 -17.98
C GLU A 11 21.52 19.31 -17.60
N GLU A 12 20.74 20.00 -16.76
CA GLU A 12 21.11 21.31 -16.22
C GLU A 12 22.42 21.21 -15.42
N PHE A 13 22.54 20.23 -14.52
CA PHE A 13 23.78 20.00 -13.78
C PHE A 13 24.97 19.66 -14.70
N TYR A 14 24.77 18.82 -15.71
CA TYR A 14 25.81 18.46 -16.67
C TYR A 14 26.29 19.67 -17.47
N ARG A 15 25.36 20.48 -17.98
CA ARG A 15 25.67 21.70 -18.74
C ARG A 15 26.51 22.68 -17.93
N ASP A 16 26.14 22.89 -16.67
CA ASP A 16 26.85 23.82 -15.81
C ASP A 16 28.23 23.24 -15.39
N LEU A 17 28.36 21.93 -15.22
CA LEU A 17 29.64 21.26 -14.96
C LEU A 17 30.64 21.36 -16.12
N ILE A 18 30.18 21.35 -17.36
CA ILE A 18 31.04 21.48 -18.55
C ILE A 18 31.26 22.93 -18.98
N SER A 19 30.56 23.88 -18.35
CA SER A 19 30.72 25.31 -18.65
C SER A 19 32.06 25.81 -18.12
N ASP A 20 32.79 26.56 -18.95
CA ASP A 20 34.13 27.07 -18.66
C ASP A 20 34.04 28.34 -17.78
N HIS A 21 33.58 28.16 -16.55
CA HIS A 21 33.43 29.22 -15.55
C HIS A 21 34.33 28.94 -14.35
N ASP A 22 35.10 29.95 -13.91
CA ASP A 22 35.87 30.02 -12.65
C ASP A 22 34.91 30.02 -11.43
N THR A 23 34.00 29.05 -11.39
CA THR A 23 32.99 28.91 -10.35
C THR A 23 33.45 27.89 -9.34
N ASN A 24 33.24 28.21 -8.06
CA ASN A 24 33.42 27.29 -6.95
C ASN A 24 32.62 26.00 -7.19
N LEU A 25 33.31 24.90 -7.49
CA LEU A 25 32.73 23.60 -7.81
C LEU A 25 31.85 23.09 -6.66
N GLY A 26 32.27 23.33 -5.43
CA GLY A 26 31.53 22.91 -4.25
C GLY A 26 30.14 23.55 -4.19
N ASN A 27 30.05 24.85 -4.41
CA ASN A 27 28.80 25.60 -4.41
C ASN A 27 27.90 25.21 -5.58
N LEU A 28 28.48 25.01 -6.77
CA LEU A 28 27.76 24.52 -7.94
C LEU A 28 27.12 23.16 -7.67
N CYS A 29 27.91 22.21 -7.15
CA CYS A 29 27.41 20.88 -6.79
C CYS A 29 26.33 20.96 -5.71
N SER A 30 26.55 21.73 -4.64
CA SER A 30 25.57 21.89 -3.56
C SER A 30 24.23 22.45 -4.06
N ALA A 31 24.27 23.47 -4.93
CA ALA A 31 23.06 24.09 -5.49
C ALA A 31 22.24 23.10 -6.33
N HIS A 32 22.89 22.33 -7.20
CA HIS A 32 22.24 21.33 -8.06
C HIS A 32 21.72 20.13 -7.26
N LEU A 33 22.50 19.59 -6.31
CA LEU A 33 22.08 18.44 -5.50
C LEU A 33 20.85 18.74 -4.63
N ARG A 34 20.59 20.01 -4.27
CA ARG A 34 19.34 20.41 -3.59
C ARG A 34 18.10 20.20 -4.47
N GLN A 35 18.24 20.32 -5.78
CA GLN A 35 17.17 20.12 -6.76
C GLN A 35 16.93 18.64 -7.07
N PHE A 36 17.85 17.75 -6.67
CA PHE A 36 17.72 16.31 -6.88
C PHE A 36 16.71 15.65 -5.92
N SER A 37 15.92 16.42 -5.19
CA SER A 37 14.79 15.90 -4.40
C SER A 37 13.76 15.15 -5.26
N CYS A 38 13.71 15.41 -6.57
CA CYS A 38 12.90 14.66 -7.52
C CYS A 38 13.27 13.16 -7.58
N TYR A 39 14.51 12.77 -7.20
CA TYR A 39 14.89 11.37 -7.05
C TYR A 39 14.00 10.66 -6.02
N ASN A 40 13.57 11.31 -4.94
CA ASN A 40 12.74 10.67 -3.90
C ASN A 40 11.43 10.11 -4.47
N LYS A 41 10.82 10.84 -5.41
CA LYS A 41 9.60 10.44 -6.11
C LYS A 41 9.86 9.29 -7.09
N PHE A 42 11.03 9.27 -7.75
CA PHE A 42 11.45 8.17 -8.61
C PHE A 42 11.72 6.90 -7.81
N LEU A 43 12.48 7.01 -6.72
CA LEU A 43 12.81 5.92 -5.79
C LEU A 43 11.56 5.31 -5.18
N SER A 44 10.57 6.13 -4.81
CA SER A 44 9.28 5.65 -4.31
C SER A 44 8.48 4.87 -5.36
N GLY A 45 8.67 5.16 -6.65
CA GLY A 45 7.94 4.53 -7.76
C GLY A 45 8.64 3.32 -8.38
N ILE A 46 9.92 3.11 -8.10
CA ILE A 46 10.73 2.11 -8.81
C ILE A 46 10.29 0.67 -8.54
N HIS A 47 9.82 0.40 -7.32
CA HIS A 47 9.32 -0.91 -6.94
C HIS A 47 8.08 -1.30 -7.76
N ASN A 48 7.13 -0.38 -7.89
CA ASN A 48 5.92 -0.60 -8.69
C ASN A 48 6.25 -0.77 -10.17
N ALA A 49 7.23 -0.02 -10.68
CA ALA A 49 7.70 -0.18 -12.06
C ALA A 49 8.33 -1.55 -12.32
N ARG A 50 9.07 -2.11 -11.36
CA ARG A 50 9.63 -3.47 -11.45
C ARG A 50 8.54 -4.53 -11.52
N ILE A 51 7.56 -4.46 -10.61
CA ILE A 51 6.40 -5.36 -10.61
C ILE A 51 5.66 -5.27 -11.94
N LEU A 52 5.44 -4.06 -12.46
CA LEU A 52 4.78 -3.88 -13.74
C LEU A 52 5.57 -4.51 -14.88
N ASN A 53 6.88 -4.30 -14.93
CA ASN A 53 7.76 -4.89 -15.95
C ASN A 53 7.72 -6.43 -15.90
N GLU A 54 7.83 -7.02 -14.71
CA GLU A 54 7.74 -8.48 -14.51
C GLU A 54 6.40 -9.06 -14.98
N LYS A 55 5.30 -8.34 -14.72
CA LYS A 55 3.98 -8.73 -15.23
C LYS A 55 3.91 -8.65 -16.76
N GLN A 56 4.41 -7.57 -17.35
CA GLN A 56 4.36 -7.35 -18.79
C GLN A 56 5.30 -8.28 -19.58
N LEU A 57 6.35 -8.82 -18.96
CA LEU A 57 7.19 -9.85 -19.59
C LEU A 57 6.42 -11.14 -19.95
N LYS A 58 5.21 -11.35 -19.43
CA LYS A 58 4.31 -12.43 -19.85
C LYS A 58 3.59 -12.14 -21.17
N ASN A 59 3.59 -10.90 -21.65
CA ASN A 59 2.97 -10.48 -22.90
C ASN A 59 3.98 -10.57 -24.05
N PRO A 60 3.77 -11.45 -25.05
CA PRO A 60 4.69 -11.61 -26.18
C PRO A 60 4.95 -10.31 -26.94
N HIS A 61 3.93 -9.47 -27.15
CA HIS A 61 4.10 -8.19 -27.85
C HIS A 61 4.98 -7.20 -27.09
N TYR A 62 4.93 -7.25 -25.76
CA TYR A 62 5.80 -6.42 -24.94
C TYR A 62 7.25 -6.89 -25.05
N VAL A 63 7.48 -8.21 -25.05
CA VAL A 63 8.81 -8.79 -25.24
C VAL A 63 9.37 -8.42 -26.62
N GLU A 64 8.59 -8.59 -27.69
CA GLU A 64 8.97 -8.20 -29.04
C GLU A 64 9.30 -6.70 -29.13
N TYR A 65 8.51 -5.85 -28.47
CA TYR A 65 8.79 -4.41 -28.40
C TYR A 65 10.12 -4.11 -27.69
N LEU A 66 10.42 -4.80 -26.58
CA LEU A 66 11.69 -4.64 -25.87
C LEU A 66 12.88 -5.14 -26.69
N GLU A 67 12.73 -6.25 -27.41
CA GLU A 67 13.76 -6.79 -28.32
C GLU A 67 14.05 -5.80 -29.45
N ALA A 68 13.02 -5.27 -30.12
CA ALA A 68 13.18 -4.26 -31.17
C ALA A 68 13.84 -2.98 -30.64
N ALA A 69 13.48 -2.53 -29.43
CA ALA A 69 14.11 -1.38 -28.79
C ALA A 69 15.60 -1.64 -28.48
N ASN A 70 15.94 -2.84 -27.99
CA ASN A 70 17.30 -3.25 -27.71
C ASN A 70 18.16 -3.37 -28.98
N GLU A 71 17.61 -3.90 -30.07
CA GLU A 71 18.27 -3.92 -31.38
C GLU A 71 18.55 -2.51 -31.89
N GLN A 72 17.57 -1.60 -31.79
CA GLN A 72 17.73 -0.21 -32.20
C GLN A 72 18.82 0.51 -31.38
N MET A 73 18.84 0.28 -30.07
CA MET A 73 19.83 0.88 -29.16
C MET A 73 21.18 0.16 -29.18
N LYS A 74 21.30 -0.97 -29.87
CA LYS A 74 22.47 -1.88 -29.82
C LYS A 74 22.84 -2.22 -28.38
N SER A 75 21.84 -2.48 -27.55
CA SER A 75 21.98 -2.77 -26.13
C SER A 75 21.43 -4.15 -25.81
N ASN A 76 22.06 -4.83 -24.86
CA ASN A 76 21.54 -6.09 -24.30
C ASN A 76 21.03 -5.89 -22.86
N GLN A 77 20.78 -4.64 -22.46
CA GLN A 77 20.30 -4.33 -21.13
C GLN A 77 18.80 -4.56 -21.00
N THR A 78 18.39 -5.02 -19.83
CA THR A 78 16.98 -5.14 -19.48
C THR A 78 16.40 -3.80 -19.05
N VAL A 79 15.08 -3.67 -19.07
CA VAL A 79 14.39 -2.51 -18.48
C VAL A 79 14.80 -2.30 -17.02
N TYR A 80 15.02 -3.39 -16.28
CA TYR A 80 15.49 -3.34 -14.90
C TYR A 80 16.88 -2.69 -14.78
N ASP A 81 17.80 -3.03 -15.68
CA ASP A 81 19.16 -2.46 -15.68
C ASP A 81 19.12 -0.95 -15.89
N TYR A 82 18.27 -0.47 -16.81
CA TYR A 82 18.06 0.95 -17.05
C TYR A 82 17.42 1.65 -15.84
N LEU A 83 16.41 1.03 -15.21
CA LEU A 83 15.79 1.57 -14.00
C LEU A 83 16.77 1.65 -12.83
N ALA A 84 17.82 0.83 -12.80
CA ALA A 84 18.84 0.88 -11.75
C ALA A 84 19.84 2.04 -11.93
N LEU A 85 20.00 2.59 -13.14
CA LEU A 85 21.03 3.61 -13.43
C LEU A 85 20.90 4.89 -12.57
N PRO A 86 19.71 5.47 -12.35
CA PRO A 86 19.60 6.68 -11.53
C PRO A 86 20.04 6.44 -10.07
N ILE A 87 19.71 5.29 -9.50
CA ILE A 87 20.14 4.89 -8.14
C ILE A 87 21.67 4.78 -8.10
N GLN A 88 22.24 4.05 -9.05
CA GLN A 88 23.69 3.86 -9.13
C GLN A 88 24.41 5.20 -9.34
N ARG A 89 23.81 6.13 -10.08
CA ARG A 89 24.40 7.46 -10.34
C ARG A 89 24.51 8.29 -9.07
N ILE A 90 23.46 8.31 -8.23
CA ILE A 90 23.52 8.96 -6.91
C ILE A 90 24.60 8.32 -6.03
N GLY A 91 24.67 6.98 -6.01
CA GLY A 91 25.73 6.27 -5.29
C GLY A 91 27.15 6.64 -5.76
N ARG A 92 27.34 6.90 -7.06
CA ARG A 92 28.63 7.38 -7.58
C ARG A 92 28.94 8.81 -7.15
N TYR A 93 27.96 9.70 -7.07
CA TYR A 93 28.19 11.06 -6.57
C TYR A 93 28.72 11.07 -5.14
N THR A 94 28.20 10.22 -4.25
CA THR A 94 28.73 10.12 -2.88
C THR A 94 30.20 9.69 -2.87
N MET A 95 30.57 8.72 -3.72
CA MET A 95 31.96 8.28 -3.87
C MET A 95 32.85 9.40 -4.41
N TYR A 96 32.40 10.12 -5.45
CA TYR A 96 33.15 11.23 -6.03
C TYR A 96 33.36 12.37 -5.04
N PHE A 97 32.32 12.80 -4.31
CA PHE A 97 32.45 13.86 -3.32
C PHE A 97 33.35 13.46 -2.14
N LYS A 98 33.26 12.22 -1.66
CA LYS A 98 34.20 11.69 -0.65
C LYS A 98 35.64 11.77 -1.14
N GLU A 99 35.89 11.42 -2.39
CA GLU A 99 37.24 11.42 -2.95
C GLU A 99 37.76 12.84 -3.17
N LEU A 100 36.92 13.76 -3.65
CA LEU A 100 37.25 15.19 -3.77
C LEU A 100 37.59 15.80 -2.42
N LEU A 101 36.78 15.53 -1.38
CA LEU A 101 37.02 16.05 -0.03
C LEU A 101 38.37 15.59 0.55
N LYS A 102 38.77 14.33 0.31
CA LYS A 102 40.11 13.85 0.75
C LYS A 102 41.28 14.61 0.12
N HIS A 103 41.07 15.17 -1.07
CA HIS A 103 42.10 15.86 -1.85
C HIS A 103 41.91 17.39 -1.86
N THR A 104 40.98 17.90 -1.06
CA THR A 104 40.71 19.33 -0.91
C THR A 104 41.34 19.80 0.41
N ALA A 105 42.13 20.87 0.38
CA ALA A 105 42.74 21.44 1.58
C ALA A 105 41.66 22.03 2.52
N ASP A 106 41.91 22.00 3.83
CA ASP A 106 40.96 22.43 4.87
C ASP A 106 40.51 23.91 4.73
N ASP A 107 41.33 24.75 4.10
CA ASP A 107 41.09 26.18 3.85
C ASP A 107 40.54 26.47 2.44
N HIS A 108 40.29 25.46 1.62
CA HIS A 108 39.83 25.63 0.25
C HIS A 108 38.37 26.08 0.19
N ALA A 109 38.07 27.04 -0.70
CA ALA A 109 36.73 27.62 -0.81
C ALA A 109 35.64 26.61 -1.22
N ASP A 110 35.99 25.51 -1.91
CA ASP A 110 35.02 24.46 -2.32
C ASP A 110 34.59 23.54 -1.18
N LEU A 111 35.37 23.47 -0.10
CA LEU A 111 35.20 22.46 0.95
C LEU A 111 33.81 22.50 1.61
N PRO A 112 33.23 23.66 1.98
CA PRO A 112 31.88 23.72 2.53
C PRO A 112 30.81 23.23 1.55
N GLY A 113 30.93 23.61 0.27
CA GLY A 113 29.99 23.22 -0.78
C GLY A 113 30.04 21.72 -1.08
N LEU A 114 31.25 21.15 -1.16
CA LEU A 114 31.45 19.71 -1.34
C LEU A 114 30.89 18.89 -0.18
N HIS A 115 31.05 19.36 1.07
CA HIS A 115 30.43 18.71 2.23
C HIS A 115 28.89 18.73 2.15
N GLN A 116 28.29 19.86 1.78
CA GLN A 116 26.83 19.94 1.61
C GLN A 116 26.32 19.05 0.47
N ALA A 117 27.04 19.02 -0.66
CA ALA A 117 26.71 18.16 -1.78
C ALA A 117 26.80 16.67 -1.40
N LEU A 118 27.83 16.28 -0.64
CA LEU A 118 27.97 14.93 -0.12
C LEU A 118 26.80 14.55 0.79
N LEU A 119 26.48 15.39 1.78
CA LEU A 119 25.38 15.13 2.70
C LEU A 119 24.06 14.92 1.95
N LYS A 120 23.79 15.76 0.94
CA LYS A 120 22.55 15.64 0.16
C LYS A 120 22.53 14.39 -0.73
N ALA A 121 23.66 14.03 -1.34
CA ALA A 121 23.77 12.81 -2.13
C ALA A 121 23.63 11.55 -1.25
N GLU A 122 24.18 11.55 -0.03
CA GLU A 122 24.03 10.47 0.95
C GLU A 122 22.60 10.36 1.46
N GLU A 123 21.92 11.48 1.73
CA GLU A 123 20.50 11.51 2.08
C GLU A 123 19.67 10.79 1.02
N ILE A 124 19.84 11.14 -0.27
CA ILE A 124 19.09 10.53 -1.38
C ILE A 124 19.46 9.04 -1.55
N ALA A 125 20.74 8.68 -1.44
CA ALA A 125 21.21 7.30 -1.56
C ALA A 125 20.63 6.39 -0.45
N ASN A 126 20.60 6.88 0.78
CA ASN A 126 20.17 6.11 1.94
C ASN A 126 18.66 5.84 1.93
N MET A 127 17.84 6.68 1.29
CA MET A 127 16.40 6.43 1.18
C MET A 127 16.06 5.09 0.51
N THR A 128 16.86 4.64 -0.46
CA THR A 128 16.65 3.33 -1.12
C THR A 128 17.05 2.14 -0.28
N GLU A 129 18.19 2.23 0.42
CA GLU A 129 18.67 1.15 1.28
C GLU A 129 17.85 1.05 2.56
N GLU A 130 17.41 2.19 3.10
CA GLU A 130 16.58 2.27 4.30
C GLU A 130 15.20 1.64 4.08
N ALA A 131 14.46 1.94 3.00
CA ALA A 131 13.10 1.44 2.86
C ALA A 131 12.98 -0.10 2.80
N HIS A 132 13.85 -0.77 2.03
CA HIS A 132 13.84 -2.24 1.95
C HIS A 132 14.39 -2.88 3.23
N THR A 133 15.49 -2.33 3.76
CA THR A 133 16.08 -2.81 5.02
C THR A 133 15.15 -2.58 6.21
N GLN A 134 14.40 -1.48 6.23
CA GLN A 134 13.42 -1.10 7.25
C GLN A 134 12.20 -2.02 7.18
N ALA A 135 11.68 -2.31 5.99
CA ALA A 135 10.61 -3.30 5.84
C ALA A 135 11.04 -4.68 6.37
N LEU A 136 12.25 -5.15 6.00
CA LEU A 136 12.81 -6.41 6.51
C LEU A 136 12.99 -6.39 8.04
N LYS A 137 13.50 -5.29 8.59
CA LYS A 137 13.64 -5.06 10.04
C LYS A 137 12.30 -5.13 10.75
N ILE A 138 11.26 -4.47 10.21
CA ILE A 138 9.90 -4.50 10.76
C ILE A 138 9.34 -5.92 10.72
N PHE A 139 9.41 -6.61 9.58
CA PHE A 139 8.88 -7.97 9.46
C PHE A 139 9.62 -8.97 10.34
N SER A 140 10.94 -8.83 10.48
CA SER A 140 11.72 -9.63 11.43
C SER A 140 11.30 -9.38 12.88
N ARG A 141 10.96 -8.13 13.25
CA ARG A 141 10.41 -7.82 14.58
C ARG A 141 9.06 -8.49 14.80
N LEU A 142 8.15 -8.43 13.82
CA LEU A 142 6.85 -9.09 13.89
C LEU A 142 7.00 -10.62 14.08
N LEU A 143 7.89 -11.26 13.30
CA LEU A 143 8.16 -12.70 13.41
C LEU A 143 8.70 -13.10 14.79
N LEU A 144 9.58 -12.29 15.38
CA LEU A 144 10.19 -12.58 16.68
C LEU A 144 9.24 -12.34 17.86
N THR A 145 8.27 -11.45 17.70
CA THR A 145 7.38 -11.00 18.80
C THR A 145 6.03 -11.71 18.82
N ILE A 146 5.54 -12.13 17.65
CA ILE A 146 4.26 -12.83 17.51
C ILE A 146 4.50 -14.35 17.52
N HIS A 147 3.92 -15.02 18.51
CA HIS A 147 4.01 -16.48 18.63
C HIS A 147 3.27 -17.17 17.46
N ALA A 148 3.96 -18.11 16.82
CA ALA A 148 3.49 -18.87 15.64
C ALA A 148 3.19 -17.99 14.41
N CYS A 149 3.92 -16.87 14.25
CA CYS A 149 3.84 -16.05 13.06
C CYS A 149 4.46 -16.76 11.84
N PRO A 150 3.82 -16.73 10.66
CA PRO A 150 4.34 -17.42 9.47
C PRO A 150 5.55 -16.71 8.86
N GLU A 151 6.61 -17.46 8.54
CA GLU A 151 7.82 -16.93 7.87
C GLU A 151 7.54 -16.33 6.49
N SER A 152 6.48 -16.80 5.82
CA SER A 152 5.97 -16.22 4.57
C SER A 152 5.47 -14.77 4.73
N LEU A 153 5.49 -14.21 5.94
CA LEU A 153 5.35 -12.78 6.19
C LEU A 153 6.39 -11.96 5.42
N ILE A 154 7.64 -12.43 5.35
CA ILE A 154 8.72 -11.75 4.63
C ILE A 154 8.53 -11.98 3.13
N ASN A 155 8.10 -10.94 2.43
CA ASN A 155 7.98 -10.91 0.98
C ASN A 155 8.54 -9.57 0.46
N SER A 156 9.33 -9.60 -0.60
CA SER A 156 9.99 -8.43 -1.19
C SER A 156 9.02 -7.34 -1.67
N HIS A 157 7.77 -7.71 -1.97
CA HIS A 157 6.73 -6.82 -2.47
C HIS A 157 5.70 -6.41 -1.42
N ARG A 158 5.74 -7.03 -0.24
CA ARG A 158 4.81 -6.74 0.84
C ARG A 158 5.21 -5.46 1.56
N ARG A 159 4.28 -4.52 1.68
CA ARG A 159 4.44 -3.27 2.44
C ARG A 159 3.54 -3.29 3.66
N PHE A 160 4.02 -2.77 4.78
CA PHE A 160 3.19 -2.53 5.96
C PHE A 160 2.47 -1.19 5.81
N LEU A 161 1.13 -1.20 5.84
CA LEU A 161 0.31 -0.02 5.55
C LEU A 161 -0.20 0.67 6.81
N CYS A 162 -0.83 -0.10 7.69
CA CYS A 162 -1.33 0.39 8.97
C CYS A 162 -1.65 -0.75 9.92
N TYR A 163 -2.02 -0.40 11.15
CA TYR A 163 -2.53 -1.34 12.14
C TYR A 163 -3.76 -0.77 12.83
N LEU A 164 -4.58 -1.63 13.41
CA LEU A 164 -5.71 -1.23 14.23
C LEU A 164 -5.91 -2.18 15.40
N ASP A 165 -5.95 -1.60 16.60
CA ASP A 165 -6.24 -2.30 17.84
C ASP A 165 -7.75 -2.34 18.10
N VAL A 166 -8.30 -3.54 18.16
CA VAL A 166 -9.74 -3.77 18.28
C VAL A 166 -10.04 -4.89 19.28
N ALA A 167 -11.31 -5.06 19.61
CA ALA A 167 -11.83 -6.19 20.36
C ALA A 167 -12.66 -7.05 19.41
N GLN A 168 -12.39 -8.36 19.39
CA GLN A 168 -13.24 -9.29 18.67
C GLN A 168 -14.55 -9.51 19.44
N LEU A 169 -15.67 -9.45 18.75
CA LEU A 169 -17.00 -9.71 19.30
C LEU A 169 -17.47 -11.10 18.91
N ASP A 170 -18.24 -11.72 19.80
CA ASP A 170 -18.99 -12.93 19.51
C ASP A 170 -20.20 -12.60 18.62
N ILE A 171 -20.38 -13.35 17.55
CA ILE A 171 -21.42 -13.07 16.54
C ILE A 171 -22.83 -13.19 17.12
N GLN A 172 -23.05 -14.11 18.06
CA GLN A 172 -24.39 -14.38 18.59
C GLN A 172 -24.74 -13.48 19.77
N THR A 173 -23.77 -13.25 20.65
CA THR A 173 -23.97 -12.53 21.92
C THR A 173 -23.52 -11.08 21.87
N MET A 174 -22.77 -10.67 20.84
CA MET A 174 -22.14 -9.36 20.68
C MET A 174 -21.22 -8.96 21.84
N LYS A 175 -20.80 -9.94 22.66
CA LYS A 175 -19.88 -9.72 23.79
C LYS A 175 -18.44 -9.70 23.32
N HIS A 176 -17.62 -8.89 23.98
CA HIS A 176 -16.17 -8.88 23.75
C HIS A 176 -15.55 -10.22 24.15
N LEU A 177 -14.91 -10.89 23.19
CA LEU A 177 -14.21 -12.15 23.40
C LEU A 177 -12.79 -11.92 23.90
N TYR A 178 -11.96 -11.25 23.09
CA TYR A 178 -10.58 -10.95 23.42
C TYR A 178 -10.03 -9.77 22.59
N PRO A 179 -8.98 -9.09 23.06
CA PRO A 179 -8.34 -8.01 22.32
C PRO A 179 -7.49 -8.57 21.18
N VAL A 180 -7.56 -7.93 20.03
CA VAL A 180 -6.77 -8.27 18.84
C VAL A 180 -6.15 -7.02 18.22
N THR A 181 -5.13 -7.22 17.42
CA THR A 181 -4.51 -6.22 16.55
C THR A 181 -4.61 -6.72 15.12
N LEU A 182 -5.14 -5.86 14.25
CA LEU A 182 -5.19 -6.08 12.82
C LEU A 182 -3.97 -5.39 12.19
N PHE A 183 -3.04 -6.16 11.65
CA PHE A 183 -1.94 -5.64 10.85
C PHE A 183 -2.36 -5.69 9.37
N LEU A 184 -2.38 -4.52 8.71
CA LEU A 184 -2.73 -4.40 7.31
C LEU A 184 -1.46 -4.28 6.46
N PHE A 185 -1.29 -5.23 5.56
CA PHE A 185 -0.24 -5.20 4.54
C PHE A 185 -0.84 -4.84 3.18
N SER A 186 0.02 -4.60 2.18
CA SER A 186 -0.41 -4.27 0.82
C SER A 186 -1.22 -5.38 0.13
N ASP A 187 -1.08 -6.62 0.57
CA ASP A 187 -1.67 -7.81 -0.05
C ASP A 187 -2.54 -8.65 0.91
N LYS A 188 -2.27 -8.59 2.22
CA LYS A 188 -2.92 -9.42 3.24
C LYS A 188 -3.31 -8.60 4.48
N ILE A 189 -4.30 -9.10 5.21
CA ILE A 189 -4.60 -8.68 6.57
C ILE A 189 -4.26 -9.80 7.55
N MET A 190 -3.57 -9.48 8.64
CA MET A 190 -3.18 -10.43 9.69
C MET A 190 -3.84 -10.07 11.02
N VAL A 191 -4.39 -11.08 11.69
CA VAL A 191 -5.06 -10.94 12.99
C VAL A 191 -4.20 -11.57 14.08
N VAL A 192 -3.91 -10.78 15.11
CA VAL A 192 -3.06 -11.19 16.22
C VAL A 192 -3.77 -10.92 17.53
N ARG A 193 -3.85 -11.93 18.40
CA ARG A 193 -4.42 -11.78 19.75
C ARG A 193 -3.43 -11.09 20.68
N ARG A 194 -3.93 -10.08 21.39
CA ARG A 194 -3.21 -9.37 22.45
C ARG A 194 -3.40 -10.01 23.83
N PRO A 195 -2.45 -9.81 24.76
CA PRO A 195 -2.59 -10.29 26.14
C PRO A 195 -3.63 -9.53 26.96
N SER A 196 -3.80 -8.23 26.70
CA SER A 196 -4.69 -7.34 27.44
C SER A 196 -5.30 -6.29 26.51
N TYR A 197 -6.41 -5.70 26.93
CA TYR A 197 -7.06 -4.57 26.25
C TYR A 197 -6.28 -3.26 26.42
N ASP A 198 -5.43 -3.17 27.45
CA ASP A 198 -4.69 -1.95 27.78
C ASP A 198 -3.33 -1.84 27.07
N THR A 199 -2.90 -2.91 26.40
CA THR A 199 -1.60 -2.97 25.70
C THR A 199 -1.76 -2.67 24.21
N ASP A 200 -0.90 -1.83 23.65
CA ASP A 200 -0.87 -1.54 22.21
C ASP A 200 -0.15 -2.65 21.42
N GLY A 201 -0.75 -3.09 20.31
CA GLY A 201 -0.19 -4.16 19.49
C GLY A 201 1.13 -3.82 18.79
N LEU A 202 1.31 -2.56 18.37
CA LEU A 202 2.53 -2.08 17.71
C LEU A 202 3.68 -1.96 18.73
N ASP A 203 3.40 -1.44 19.92
CA ASP A 203 4.36 -1.34 21.02
C ASP A 203 4.87 -2.71 21.47
N LEU A 204 3.97 -3.69 21.58
CA LEU A 204 4.32 -5.07 21.93
C LEU A 204 5.24 -5.72 20.88
N CYS A 205 5.21 -5.23 19.64
CA CYS A 205 6.13 -5.64 18.57
C CYS A 205 7.47 -4.87 18.60
N GLY A 206 7.64 -3.89 19.49
CA GLY A 206 8.80 -3.00 19.54
C GLY A 206 8.89 -2.09 18.32
N LEU A 207 7.74 -1.69 17.78
CA LEU A 207 7.62 -0.81 16.63
C LEU A 207 7.03 0.54 17.07
N ASP A 208 7.33 1.58 16.33
CA ASP A 208 6.85 2.95 16.57
C ASP A 208 6.42 3.60 15.25
N GLN A 209 5.54 4.59 15.34
CA GLN A 209 4.91 5.26 14.21
C GLN A 209 5.41 6.70 14.08
N ARG A 210 5.82 7.09 12.87
CA ARG A 210 6.28 8.45 12.55
C ARG A 210 5.36 9.12 11.56
N LEU A 211 5.05 10.39 11.82
CA LEU A 211 4.44 11.32 10.89
C LEU A 211 5.47 12.38 10.52
N TYR A 212 5.69 12.57 9.22
CA TYR A 212 6.48 13.69 8.74
C TYR A 212 5.60 14.94 8.72
N GLU A 213 6.09 16.06 9.28
CA GLU A 213 5.38 17.34 9.25
C GLU A 213 4.99 17.70 7.80
N GLY A 214 3.70 17.91 7.55
CA GLY A 214 3.17 18.23 6.22
C GLY A 214 2.84 17.03 5.32
N SER A 215 2.97 15.78 5.81
CA SER A 215 2.62 14.55 5.09
C SER A 215 1.51 13.78 5.80
N GLU A 216 0.47 13.35 5.07
CA GLU A 216 -0.54 12.40 5.56
C GLU A 216 -0.04 10.94 5.60
N LYS A 217 1.20 10.71 5.15
CA LYS A 217 1.81 9.38 5.09
C LYS A 217 2.40 9.00 6.44
N LEU A 218 1.84 7.96 7.05
CA LEU A 218 2.37 7.30 8.23
C LEU A 218 3.51 6.35 7.83
N ASP A 219 4.61 6.41 8.58
CA ASP A 219 5.76 5.52 8.44
C ASP A 219 5.99 4.75 9.74
N PHE A 220 6.63 3.58 9.65
CA PHE A 220 6.85 2.69 10.79
C PHE A 220 8.33 2.47 11.01
N CYS A 221 8.79 2.44 12.26
CA CYS A 221 10.18 2.24 12.59
C CYS A 221 10.33 1.31 13.80
N ILE A 222 11.57 0.88 14.08
CA ILE A 222 11.85 0.13 15.32
C ILE A 222 11.88 1.12 16.48
N SER A 223 11.15 0.82 17.56
CA SER A 223 11.19 1.58 18.80
C SER A 223 12.57 1.47 19.46
N ARG A 224 12.99 2.55 20.15
CA ARG A 224 14.29 2.62 20.85
C ARG A 224 14.26 1.92 22.22
N ASP A 225 13.07 1.56 22.71
CA ASP A 225 12.88 1.01 24.05
C ASP A 225 13.02 -0.51 24.11
N THR A 226 13.43 -1.01 25.28
CA THR A 226 13.57 -2.45 25.57
C THR A 226 12.19 -3.10 25.63
N PHE A 227 11.88 -3.99 24.68
CA PHE A 227 10.59 -4.67 24.61
C PHE A 227 10.55 -5.96 25.43
N SER A 228 9.39 -6.25 26.03
CA SER A 228 9.10 -7.56 26.59
C SER A 228 8.69 -8.51 25.48
N SER A 229 9.53 -9.49 25.16
CA SER A 229 9.19 -10.56 24.22
C SER A 229 7.98 -11.36 24.72
N GLY A 230 7.01 -11.57 23.81
CA GLY A 230 6.14 -12.74 23.85
C GLY A 230 4.91 -12.66 24.74
N LYS A 231 3.82 -12.08 24.20
CA LYS A 231 2.44 -12.50 24.52
C LYS A 231 1.46 -12.38 23.34
N LEU A 232 1.90 -11.87 22.19
CA LEU A 232 1.08 -11.81 20.99
C LEU A 232 0.95 -13.21 20.38
N LYS A 233 -0.27 -13.62 20.04
CA LYS A 233 -0.53 -14.93 19.42
C LYS A 233 -1.14 -14.73 18.04
N PHE A 234 -0.50 -15.29 17.02
CA PHE A 234 -1.06 -15.33 15.68
C PHE A 234 -2.39 -16.10 15.67
N LEU A 235 -3.43 -15.53 15.07
CA LEU A 235 -4.72 -16.20 14.87
C LEU A 235 -4.89 -16.66 13.43
N GLY A 236 -4.63 -15.76 12.48
CA GLY A 236 -4.71 -16.08 11.06
C GLY A 236 -4.45 -14.86 10.18
N TRP A 237 -4.35 -15.09 8.88
CA TRP A 237 -4.26 -14.05 7.87
C TRP A 237 -5.09 -14.43 6.63
N ILE A 238 -5.38 -13.48 5.76
CA ILE A 238 -6.08 -13.74 4.50
C ILE A 238 -5.70 -12.68 3.46
N SER A 239 -5.77 -13.05 2.18
CA SER A 239 -5.61 -12.14 1.05
C SER A 239 -6.66 -11.03 1.07
N LEU A 240 -6.26 -9.79 0.80
CA LEU A 240 -7.17 -8.67 0.69
C LEU A 240 -8.16 -8.80 -0.47
N ALA A 241 -7.83 -9.61 -1.49
CA ALA A 241 -8.77 -9.91 -2.57
C ALA A 241 -10.00 -10.69 -2.08
N ASP A 242 -9.80 -11.56 -1.08
CA ASP A 242 -10.76 -12.58 -0.64
C ASP A 242 -11.58 -12.14 0.59
N ILE A 243 -11.41 -10.90 1.05
CA ILE A 243 -12.09 -10.37 2.23
C ILE A 243 -12.69 -8.99 1.96
N SER A 244 -13.85 -8.72 2.56
CA SER A 244 -14.56 -7.45 2.49
C SER A 244 -14.72 -6.84 3.88
N LEU A 245 -14.70 -5.50 3.98
CA LEU A 245 -14.85 -4.74 5.22
C LEU A 245 -16.15 -3.95 5.15
N HIS A 246 -16.98 -4.10 6.18
CA HIS A 246 -18.27 -3.43 6.30
C HIS A 246 -18.34 -2.65 7.61
N GLU A 247 -18.53 -1.33 7.52
CA GLU A 247 -18.63 -0.44 8.68
C GLU A 247 -20.07 -0.37 9.22
N GLY A 248 -20.18 -0.35 10.55
CA GLY A 248 -21.41 0.00 11.26
C GLY A 248 -22.45 -1.12 11.43
N PRO A 249 -23.49 -0.85 12.25
CA PRO A 249 -24.58 -1.78 12.56
C PRO A 249 -25.25 -2.37 11.32
N LEU A 250 -25.60 -1.53 10.34
CA LEU A 250 -26.37 -1.92 9.16
C LEU A 250 -25.66 -2.96 8.30
N GLY A 251 -24.33 -2.87 8.14
CA GLY A 251 -23.55 -3.88 7.41
C GLY A 251 -23.56 -5.23 8.12
N THR A 252 -23.33 -5.24 9.43
CA THR A 252 -23.38 -6.45 10.25
C THR A 252 -24.78 -7.08 10.29
N PHE A 253 -25.82 -6.26 10.43
CA PHE A 253 -27.21 -6.73 10.58
C PHE A 253 -27.79 -7.28 9.27
N LEU A 254 -27.54 -6.62 8.13
CA LEU A 254 -28.03 -7.07 6.82
C LEU A 254 -27.36 -8.38 6.37
N ILE A 255 -26.08 -8.58 6.69
CA ILE A 255 -25.30 -9.73 6.24
C ILE A 255 -25.56 -10.97 7.11
N LEU A 256 -25.69 -10.80 8.43
CA LEU A 256 -25.77 -11.93 9.36
C LEU A 256 -27.20 -12.32 9.76
N ASN A 257 -28.23 -11.62 9.27
CA ASN A 257 -29.63 -11.90 9.58
C ASN A 257 -29.93 -11.93 11.10
N ILE A 258 -29.20 -11.11 11.87
CA ILE A 258 -29.31 -11.04 13.33
C ILE A 258 -30.40 -10.03 13.70
N SER A 259 -31.40 -10.47 14.47
CA SER A 259 -32.48 -9.63 14.98
C SER A 259 -31.99 -8.59 15.99
N ILE A 260 -32.51 -7.35 15.83
CA ILE A 260 -32.20 -6.11 16.54
C ILE A 260 -32.50 -6.24 18.05
N LEU A 261 -31.55 -6.71 18.86
CA LEU A 261 -31.70 -6.67 20.33
C LEU A 261 -30.47 -6.18 21.10
N THR A 262 -29.38 -5.80 20.42
CA THR A 262 -28.21 -5.19 21.09
C THR A 262 -27.69 -3.99 20.29
N PRO A 263 -27.38 -2.85 20.96
CA PRO A 263 -26.90 -1.65 20.30
C PRO A 263 -25.46 -1.89 19.83
N VAL A 264 -25.31 -2.19 18.55
CA VAL A 264 -24.01 -2.17 17.88
C VAL A 264 -23.59 -0.70 17.79
N THR A 265 -22.51 -0.33 18.47
CA THR A 265 -22.01 1.05 18.48
C THR A 265 -21.46 1.42 17.11
N ASP A 266 -21.54 2.70 16.72
CA ASP A 266 -20.99 3.26 15.47
C ASP A 266 -19.48 2.98 15.25
N ALA A 267 -18.76 2.53 16.29
CA ALA A 267 -17.34 2.20 16.25
C ALA A 267 -17.05 0.69 16.02
N SER A 268 -17.94 -0.02 15.34
CA SER A 268 -17.78 -1.45 15.02
C SER A 268 -17.79 -1.69 13.50
N PHE A 269 -17.13 -2.76 13.08
CA PHE A 269 -17.07 -3.19 11.68
C PHE A 269 -16.97 -4.70 11.59
N THR A 270 -17.30 -5.25 10.43
CA THR A 270 -17.28 -6.69 10.14
C THR A 270 -16.32 -6.96 8.99
N LEU A 271 -15.47 -7.97 9.17
CA LEU A 271 -14.71 -8.57 8.08
C LEU A 271 -15.42 -9.83 7.61
N LEU A 272 -15.73 -9.90 6.33
CA LEU A 272 -16.44 -11.03 5.71
C LEU A 272 -15.55 -11.67 4.64
N CYS A 273 -15.34 -12.98 4.75
CA CYS A 273 -14.64 -13.79 3.77
C CYS A 273 -15.56 -14.02 2.56
N ASN A 274 -15.07 -13.71 1.37
CA ASN A 274 -15.80 -13.92 0.13
C ASN A 274 -15.59 -15.38 -0.29
N ASN A 275 -16.64 -16.20 -0.28
CA ASN A 275 -16.60 -17.59 -0.77
C ASN A 275 -16.52 -17.63 -2.31
N THR A 276 -15.43 -17.13 -2.89
CA THR A 276 -15.08 -17.43 -4.28
C THR A 276 -14.15 -18.62 -4.26
N GLY A 277 -14.69 -19.80 -4.63
CA GLY A 277 -13.89 -21.01 -4.79
C GLY A 277 -12.71 -20.75 -5.71
N ALA A 278 -11.52 -21.14 -5.25
CA ALA A 278 -10.24 -21.08 -5.95
C ALA A 278 -9.74 -19.66 -6.28
N SER A 279 -9.24 -18.94 -5.27
CA SER A 279 -8.16 -17.98 -5.55
C SER A 279 -6.92 -18.76 -6.01
N PRO A 280 -6.23 -18.32 -7.10
CA PRO A 280 -4.96 -18.92 -7.48
C PRO A 280 -3.98 -18.78 -6.32
N PRO A 281 -3.05 -19.74 -6.13
CA PRO A 281 -2.15 -19.74 -4.99
C PRO A 281 -1.44 -18.40 -4.92
N SER A 282 -1.70 -17.62 -3.87
CA SER A 282 -0.90 -16.44 -3.57
C SER A 282 0.54 -16.92 -3.51
N SER A 283 1.40 -16.35 -4.36
CA SER A 283 2.73 -16.82 -4.72
C SER A 283 3.77 -16.73 -3.60
N ASP A 284 3.39 -17.09 -2.37
CA ASP A 284 4.32 -17.34 -1.30
C ASP A 284 4.68 -18.83 -1.41
N ASN A 285 5.97 -19.19 -1.34
CA ASN A 285 6.51 -20.57 -1.42
C ASN A 285 6.05 -21.48 -0.26
N THR A 286 4.76 -21.48 0.04
CA THR A 286 4.12 -22.13 1.18
C THR A 286 3.27 -23.27 0.63
N ASP A 287 3.42 -24.47 1.19
CA ASP A 287 2.61 -25.61 0.78
C ASP A 287 1.12 -25.37 1.09
N GLU A 288 0.23 -25.92 0.27
CA GLU A 288 -1.22 -25.71 0.33
C GLU A 288 -1.80 -26.05 1.72
N LYS A 289 -1.22 -27.04 2.41
CA LYS A 289 -1.65 -27.45 3.74
C LYS A 289 -1.30 -26.40 4.80
N THR A 290 -0.09 -25.85 4.74
CA THR A 290 0.31 -24.73 5.60
C THR A 290 -0.52 -23.49 5.31
N GLN A 291 -0.79 -23.17 4.04
CA GLN A 291 -1.65 -22.04 3.68
C GLN A 291 -3.06 -22.17 4.29
N LYS A 292 -3.70 -23.33 4.13
CA LYS A 292 -5.01 -23.61 4.77
C LYS A 292 -4.97 -23.47 6.29
N SER A 293 -3.85 -23.84 6.93
CA SER A 293 -3.68 -23.68 8.37
C SER A 293 -3.57 -22.21 8.80
N LEU A 294 -2.95 -21.36 7.97
CA LEU A 294 -2.78 -19.94 8.28
C LEU A 294 -4.05 -19.12 8.02
N GLU A 295 -4.88 -19.57 7.09
CA GLU A 295 -6.18 -18.97 6.77
C GLU A 295 -7.33 -19.56 7.62
N ALA A 296 -7.05 -20.60 8.43
CA ALA A 296 -8.06 -21.36 9.18
C ALA A 296 -8.99 -20.48 10.03
N TYR A 297 -8.47 -19.40 10.60
CA TYR A 297 -9.27 -18.43 11.37
C TYR A 297 -10.45 -17.87 10.56
N PHE A 298 -10.21 -17.45 9.32
CA PHE A 298 -11.22 -16.87 8.41
C PHE A 298 -12.04 -17.94 7.67
N GLN A 299 -11.53 -19.17 7.57
CA GLN A 299 -12.22 -20.29 6.92
C GLN A 299 -13.20 -21.01 7.86
N GLN A 300 -12.94 -21.00 9.18
CA GLN A 300 -13.83 -21.60 10.18
C GLN A 300 -15.08 -20.76 10.39
N ASP A 301 -14.90 -19.44 10.55
CA ASP A 301 -15.98 -18.48 10.68
C ASP A 301 -15.86 -17.46 9.55
N HIS A 302 -16.78 -17.50 8.58
CA HIS A 302 -16.72 -16.63 7.40
C HIS A 302 -16.93 -15.14 7.72
N ALA A 303 -17.38 -14.80 8.93
CA ALA A 303 -17.58 -13.43 9.37
C ALA A 303 -16.96 -13.20 10.75
N HIS A 304 -16.22 -12.12 10.91
CA HIS A 304 -15.69 -11.69 12.20
C HIS A 304 -16.07 -10.24 12.48
N ILE A 305 -16.65 -10.00 13.65
CA ILE A 305 -17.09 -8.68 14.09
C ILE A 305 -16.04 -8.11 15.03
N PHE A 306 -15.65 -6.86 14.80
CA PHE A 306 -14.70 -6.13 15.61
C PHE A 306 -15.31 -4.82 16.11
N SER A 307 -14.93 -4.43 17.32
CA SER A 307 -15.29 -3.15 17.92
C SER A 307 -14.03 -2.43 18.36
N LEU A 308 -13.94 -1.14 18.08
CA LEU A 308 -12.91 -0.31 18.69
C LEU A 308 -13.28 -0.08 20.16
N SER A 309 -12.33 -0.26 21.07
CA SER A 309 -12.53 0.08 22.47
C SER A 309 -12.22 1.58 22.68
N PRO A 310 -13.05 2.34 23.41
CA PRO A 310 -12.72 3.72 23.77
C PRO A 310 -11.46 3.83 24.65
N SER A 311 -11.05 2.75 25.33
CA SER A 311 -9.86 2.72 26.19
C SER A 311 -8.55 2.38 25.46
N GLY A 312 -8.58 1.59 24.39
CA GLY A 312 -7.38 1.09 23.71
C GLY A 312 -7.07 1.86 22.42
N ASN A 313 -6.15 2.83 22.48
CA ASN A 313 -5.48 3.46 21.33
C ASN A 313 -4.63 4.68 21.78
N PHE A 314 -3.82 4.58 22.85
CA PHE A 314 -3.11 5.78 23.36
C PHE A 314 -2.18 6.43 22.32
N ILE A 315 -1.58 5.66 21.41
CA ILE A 315 -0.66 6.18 20.38
C ILE A 315 -1.41 6.65 19.12
N ASN A 316 -2.38 5.88 18.60
CA ASN A 316 -3.27 6.39 17.55
C ASN A 316 -4.05 7.65 17.98
N LYS A 317 -4.34 7.82 19.28
CA LYS A 317 -4.98 9.03 19.82
C LYS A 317 -4.09 10.27 19.75
N GLN A 318 -2.76 10.14 19.79
CA GLN A 318 -1.87 11.30 19.61
C GLN A 318 -1.97 11.88 18.20
N TYR A 319 -2.24 11.04 17.20
CA TYR A 319 -2.15 11.43 15.79
C TYR A 319 -3.49 11.54 15.07
N LEU A 320 -4.41 10.59 15.28
CA LEU A 320 -5.73 10.57 14.66
C LEU A 320 -6.82 11.19 15.55
N HIS A 321 -6.47 11.60 16.78
CA HIS A 321 -7.29 12.34 17.76
C HIS A 321 -8.62 11.69 18.22
N THR A 322 -9.25 10.82 17.41
CA THR A 322 -10.56 10.20 17.66
C THR A 322 -10.61 8.77 17.13
N VAL A 323 -11.44 7.93 17.74
CA VAL A 323 -11.68 6.53 17.34
C VAL A 323 -12.25 6.44 15.91
N GLU A 324 -13.13 7.38 15.55
CA GLU A 324 -13.74 7.45 14.20
C GLU A 324 -12.70 7.69 13.10
N LYS A 325 -11.76 8.62 13.33
CA LYS A 325 -10.67 8.89 12.37
C LYS A 325 -9.74 7.69 12.20
N ALA A 326 -9.49 6.93 13.28
CA ALA A 326 -8.68 5.71 13.21
C ALA A 326 -9.36 4.63 12.36
N LEU A 327 -10.66 4.39 12.56
CA LEU A 327 -11.43 3.46 11.76
C LEU A 327 -11.51 3.90 10.30
N SER A 328 -11.84 5.18 10.04
CA SER A 328 -11.92 5.73 8.68
C SER A 328 -10.57 5.64 7.95
N TYR A 329 -9.46 5.97 8.62
CA TYR A 329 -8.12 5.81 8.03
C TYR A 329 -7.82 4.34 7.70
N PHE A 330 -8.11 3.42 8.63
CA PHE A 330 -7.92 1.98 8.40
C PHE A 330 -8.77 1.47 7.23
N ALA A 331 -10.05 1.85 7.17
CA ALA A 331 -10.97 1.48 6.09
C ALA A 331 -10.53 2.04 4.73
N TYR A 332 -10.05 3.28 4.69
CA TYR A 332 -9.45 3.87 3.49
C TYR A 332 -8.23 3.06 3.02
N GLN A 333 -7.27 2.76 3.91
CA GLN A 333 -6.08 1.97 3.54
C GLN A 333 -6.46 0.55 3.08
N PHE A 334 -7.42 -0.08 3.76
CA PHE A 334 -7.93 -1.40 3.42
C PHE A 334 -8.55 -1.41 2.02
N GLY A 335 -9.49 -0.49 1.75
CA GLY A 335 -10.19 -0.42 0.47
C GLY A 335 -9.24 -0.10 -0.68
N LYS A 336 -8.28 0.80 -0.46
CA LYS A 336 -7.25 1.12 -1.45
C LYS A 336 -6.39 -0.09 -1.80
N ALA A 337 -5.83 -0.77 -0.79
CA ALA A 337 -4.98 -1.93 -0.98
C ALA A 337 -5.74 -3.12 -1.60
N ARG A 338 -6.98 -3.35 -1.17
CA ARG A 338 -7.87 -4.35 -1.77
C ARG A 338 -8.12 -4.07 -3.25
N ASN A 339 -8.38 -2.81 -3.63
CA ASN A 339 -8.56 -2.46 -5.03
C ASN A 339 -7.28 -2.72 -5.84
N GLU A 340 -6.11 -2.31 -5.31
CA GLU A 340 -4.81 -2.58 -5.92
C GLU A 340 -4.55 -4.08 -6.15
N CYS A 341 -4.95 -4.95 -5.21
CA CYS A 341 -4.86 -6.41 -5.37
C CYS A 341 -5.75 -6.95 -6.49
N ARG A 342 -6.99 -6.47 -6.57
CA ARG A 342 -7.98 -6.95 -7.55
C ARG A 342 -7.64 -6.52 -8.97
N THR A 343 -7.10 -5.31 -9.13
CA THR A 343 -6.64 -4.79 -10.44
C THR A 343 -5.22 -5.22 -10.80
N ALA A 344 -4.52 -5.97 -9.95
CA ALA A 344 -3.11 -6.29 -10.15
C ALA A 344 -2.81 -7.03 -11.47
N HIS A 345 -3.78 -7.77 -12.01
CA HIS A 345 -3.64 -8.58 -13.24
C HIS A 345 -4.20 -7.87 -14.48
N GLU A 346 -5.01 -6.84 -14.26
CA GLU A 346 -5.61 -6.04 -15.31
C GLU A 346 -4.66 -4.87 -15.60
N GLY A 347 -4.60 -4.38 -16.83
CA GLY A 347 -3.62 -3.37 -17.26
C GLY A 347 -3.82 -2.00 -16.60
N ARG A 348 -3.61 -0.92 -17.36
CA ARG A 348 -3.83 0.44 -16.87
C ARG A 348 -5.33 0.72 -16.79
N ILE A 349 -5.94 0.41 -15.66
CA ILE A 349 -7.33 0.77 -15.35
C ILE A 349 -7.35 2.10 -14.62
N ASP A 350 -8.22 3.00 -15.06
CA ASP A 350 -8.51 4.23 -14.33
C ASP A 350 -9.28 3.89 -13.05
N THR A 351 -8.61 4.07 -11.92
CA THR A 351 -9.19 3.86 -10.59
C THR A 351 -9.63 5.20 -10.02
N THR A 352 -10.84 5.24 -9.49
CA THR A 352 -11.42 6.43 -8.87
C THR A 352 -11.78 6.15 -7.41
N TYR A 353 -11.56 7.14 -6.56
CA TYR A 353 -11.92 7.11 -5.16
C TYR A 353 -13.00 8.17 -4.89
N CYS A 354 -14.04 7.79 -4.15
CA CYS A 354 -14.97 8.75 -3.58
C CYS A 354 -15.29 8.38 -2.13
N GLN A 355 -15.52 9.42 -1.32
CA GLN A 355 -16.05 9.25 0.03
C GLN A 355 -17.49 9.75 0.03
N TRP A 356 -18.42 8.91 0.48
CA TRP A 356 -19.83 9.28 0.58
C TRP A 356 -20.45 8.70 1.84
N ASN A 357 -21.17 9.53 2.59
CA ASN A 357 -21.82 9.16 3.85
C ASN A 357 -20.91 8.38 4.82
N ARG A 358 -19.67 8.86 5.02
CA ARG A 358 -18.60 8.23 5.84
C ARG A 358 -18.01 6.91 5.30
N HIS A 359 -18.51 6.38 4.19
CA HIS A 359 -17.95 5.20 3.55
C HIS A 359 -16.94 5.56 2.46
N HIS A 360 -15.91 4.72 2.31
CA HIS A 360 -14.87 4.85 1.31
C HIS A 360 -15.16 3.89 0.13
N PHE A 361 -15.32 4.46 -1.06
CA PHE A 361 -15.58 3.70 -2.28
C PHE A 361 -14.38 3.79 -3.22
N PHE A 362 -13.93 2.62 -3.67
CA PHE A 362 -12.89 2.48 -4.67
C PHE A 362 -13.51 1.77 -5.86
N THR A 363 -13.45 2.41 -7.02
CA THR A 363 -14.06 1.90 -8.24
C THR A 363 -13.07 1.93 -9.39
N ASN A 364 -13.29 1.01 -10.32
CA ASN A 364 -12.53 0.84 -11.53
C ASN A 364 -13.44 1.24 -12.69
N ILE A 365 -12.92 2.07 -13.59
CA ILE A 365 -13.67 2.48 -14.77
C ILE A 365 -13.34 1.50 -15.89
N TYR A 366 -14.37 0.80 -16.36
CA TYR A 366 -14.29 -0.14 -17.48
C TYR A 366 -15.10 0.40 -18.65
N PHE A 367 -14.61 0.16 -19.88
CA PHE A 367 -15.46 0.29 -21.05
C PHE A 367 -16.50 -0.83 -21.06
N MET A 368 -17.73 -0.52 -21.44
CA MET A 368 -18.85 -1.46 -21.46
C MET A 368 -18.51 -2.78 -22.17
N ALA A 369 -17.84 -2.69 -23.32
CA ALA A 369 -17.45 -3.85 -24.13
C ALA A 369 -16.43 -4.78 -23.46
N GLN A 370 -15.72 -4.30 -22.43
CA GLN A 370 -14.68 -5.04 -21.71
C GLN A 370 -15.17 -5.53 -20.35
N TYR A 371 -16.35 -5.08 -19.88
CA TYR A 371 -16.85 -5.39 -18.54
C TYR A 371 -17.16 -6.88 -18.34
N ASP A 372 -17.54 -7.58 -19.40
CA ASP A 372 -17.80 -9.03 -19.36
C ASP A 372 -16.54 -9.86 -19.19
N GLU A 373 -15.37 -9.33 -19.57
CA GLU A 373 -14.08 -10.01 -19.45
C GLU A 373 -13.40 -9.75 -18.09
N VAL A 374 -14.00 -8.92 -17.23
CA VAL A 374 -13.43 -8.54 -15.93
C VAL A 374 -13.60 -9.69 -14.93
N PRO A 375 -12.51 -10.33 -14.47
CA PRO A 375 -12.60 -11.44 -13.52
C PRO A 375 -13.09 -11.00 -12.13
N ASN A 376 -12.80 -9.77 -11.70
CA ASN A 376 -13.06 -9.30 -10.34
C ASN A 376 -13.96 -8.06 -10.30
N LYS A 377 -15.25 -8.21 -10.61
CA LYS A 377 -16.23 -7.09 -10.58
C LYS A 377 -16.41 -6.47 -9.20
N SER A 378 -16.39 -5.14 -9.13
CA SER A 378 -16.61 -4.38 -7.89
C SER A 378 -17.96 -4.73 -7.25
N GLU A 379 -18.05 -4.63 -5.92
CA GLU A 379 -19.29 -4.88 -5.17
C GLU A 379 -20.41 -3.91 -5.54
N ILE A 380 -20.06 -2.74 -6.09
CA ILE A 380 -21.01 -1.74 -6.60
C ILE A 380 -20.68 -1.47 -8.07
N ALA A 381 -21.67 -1.59 -8.94
CA ALA A 381 -21.57 -1.18 -10.34
C ALA A 381 -22.41 0.08 -10.58
N LEU A 382 -21.79 1.14 -11.09
CA LEU A 382 -22.47 2.36 -11.48
C LEU A 382 -22.49 2.46 -13.01
N PHE A 383 -23.68 2.40 -13.59
CA PHE A 383 -23.87 2.56 -15.03
C PHE A 383 -24.13 4.02 -15.35
N TYR A 384 -23.18 4.64 -16.05
CA TYR A 384 -23.40 5.92 -16.69
C TYR A 384 -24.16 5.70 -18.00
N THR A 385 -25.35 6.29 -18.12
CA THR A 385 -26.18 6.16 -19.32
C THR A 385 -26.70 7.50 -19.80
N GLU A 386 -26.68 7.69 -21.12
CA GLU A 386 -27.38 8.79 -21.79
C GLU A 386 -28.82 8.41 -22.18
N SER A 387 -29.17 7.14 -22.06
CA SER A 387 -30.49 6.58 -22.41
C SER A 387 -31.27 6.17 -21.17
N ASN A 388 -32.60 6.36 -21.19
CA ASN A 388 -33.50 5.94 -20.11
C ASN A 388 -33.73 4.42 -20.06
N THR A 389 -33.13 3.65 -20.97
CA THR A 389 -33.28 2.19 -21.03
C THR A 389 -31.90 1.52 -21.05
N ILE A 390 -31.55 0.85 -19.96
CA ILE A 390 -30.40 -0.05 -19.89
C ILE A 390 -30.92 -1.46 -19.66
N ASP A 391 -30.50 -2.41 -20.50
CA ASP A 391 -30.76 -3.83 -20.32
C ASP A 391 -29.71 -4.42 -19.35
N VAL A 392 -29.97 -4.22 -18.05
CA VAL A 392 -29.13 -4.70 -16.94
C VAL A 392 -28.96 -6.21 -16.98
N GLU A 393 -30.00 -6.92 -17.40
CA GLU A 393 -30.00 -8.38 -17.45
C GLU A 393 -28.98 -8.85 -18.48
N SER A 394 -28.95 -8.28 -19.69
CA SER A 394 -27.93 -8.61 -20.70
C SER A 394 -26.49 -8.35 -20.26
N ILE A 395 -26.26 -7.35 -19.39
CA ILE A 395 -24.92 -6.93 -18.94
C ILE A 395 -24.43 -7.77 -17.76
N LEU A 396 -25.36 -8.28 -16.93
CA LEU A 396 -25.04 -9.03 -15.73
C LEU A 396 -25.28 -10.54 -15.88
N SER A 397 -25.98 -11.00 -16.92
CA SER A 397 -26.41 -12.41 -17.10
C SER A 397 -25.27 -13.40 -17.31
N ASN A 398 -24.09 -12.94 -17.72
CA ASN A 398 -23.01 -13.83 -18.16
C ASN A 398 -21.95 -14.17 -17.10
N ASN A 399 -22.10 -13.80 -15.82
CA ASN A 399 -20.93 -13.76 -14.93
C ASN A 399 -21.11 -14.34 -13.50
N ASP A 400 -20.09 -15.08 -13.06
CA ASP A 400 -19.83 -15.44 -11.66
C ASP A 400 -19.35 -14.19 -10.92
N GLY A 401 -20.17 -13.67 -10.00
CA GLY A 401 -19.83 -12.48 -9.18
C GLY A 401 -20.56 -11.21 -9.63
N SER A 402 -21.90 -11.23 -9.55
CA SER A 402 -22.71 -10.02 -9.73
C SER A 402 -22.40 -8.97 -8.65
N PRO A 403 -22.42 -7.67 -9.00
CA PRO A 403 -22.27 -6.61 -8.01
C PRO A 403 -23.43 -6.67 -7.01
N ASN A 404 -23.12 -6.52 -5.72
CA ASN A 404 -24.10 -6.48 -4.63
C ASN A 404 -25.05 -5.28 -4.75
N MET A 405 -24.60 -4.20 -5.40
CA MET A 405 -25.40 -3.00 -5.64
C MET A 405 -25.20 -2.49 -7.06
N VAL A 406 -26.29 -2.09 -7.71
CA VAL A 406 -26.28 -1.46 -9.01
C VAL A 406 -26.88 -0.07 -8.89
N GLY A 407 -26.19 0.95 -9.41
CA GLY A 407 -26.70 2.31 -9.51
C GLY A 407 -26.65 2.84 -10.93
N PHE A 408 -27.52 3.81 -11.23
CA PHE A 408 -27.61 4.44 -12.55
C PHE A 408 -27.34 5.93 -12.41
N ILE A 409 -26.46 6.46 -13.26
CA ILE A 409 -26.13 7.88 -13.33
C ILE A 409 -26.62 8.39 -14.68
N VAL A 410 -27.54 9.36 -14.64
CA VAL A 410 -28.08 10.04 -15.82
C VAL A 410 -27.61 11.51 -15.78
N PRO A 411 -26.98 12.04 -16.84
CA PRO A 411 -26.52 13.42 -16.85
C PRO A 411 -27.68 14.43 -16.77
N HIS A 412 -27.47 15.48 -15.98
CA HIS A 412 -28.49 16.43 -15.53
C HIS A 412 -29.02 17.38 -16.62
N GLU A 413 -28.55 17.28 -17.87
CA GLU A 413 -28.83 18.26 -18.93
C GLU A 413 -30.05 17.96 -19.82
N LYS A 414 -30.82 16.89 -19.56
CA LYS A 414 -32.03 16.58 -20.36
C LYS A 414 -33.26 16.11 -19.59
N ASP A 415 -33.34 16.37 -18.29
CA ASP A 415 -34.57 16.09 -17.52
C ASP A 415 -35.31 17.37 -17.15
N ASN A 416 -36.13 17.87 -18.08
CA ASN A 416 -37.08 18.97 -17.83
C ASN A 416 -38.29 18.54 -16.97
N ASN A 417 -38.26 17.36 -16.35
CA ASN A 417 -39.40 16.73 -15.68
C ASN A 417 -39.16 16.37 -14.21
N TYR A 418 -38.42 17.18 -13.46
CA TYR A 418 -38.50 17.18 -11.99
C TYR A 418 -39.37 18.36 -11.51
N ARG A 419 -40.65 18.06 -11.28
CA ARG A 419 -41.57 18.83 -10.42
C ARG A 419 -42.04 17.96 -9.28
#